data_AF-A0A2V6J4G2-F1
#
_entry.id   AF-A0A2V6J4G2-F1
#
_cell.length_a   1.000
_cell.length_b   1.000
_cell.length_c   1.000
_cell.angle_alpha   90.00
_cell.angle_beta   90.00
_cell.angle_gamma   90.00
#
_symmetry.space_group_name_H-M   'P 1'
#
loop_
_entity.id
_entity.type
_entity.pdbx_description
1 polymer ?
#
loop_
_entity_poly.entity_id
_entity_poly.type
_entity_poly.pdbx_seq_one_letter_code
_entity_poly.pdbx_strand_id
1 'polypeptide(L)'
;PGDLRGVGKVTFPITCAPDVQSDFARGLALLHSFFYEEARRVFTSVAERDPKCAMAQWGIAMTWWHPIWTPPTPDEMRAGTAAIEKAMSMNAGSDRERGFITALNTYYNTPDGSAAA
;
A
#
# COMPACT_ATOMS: atom_id res chain seq x y z
N PRO A 1 13.84 -18.34 10.69
CA PRO A 1 13.25 -16.98 10.54
C PRO A 1 14.15 -16.11 9.64
N GLY A 2 13.57 -15.44 8.64
CA GLY A 2 14.32 -14.52 7.77
C GLY A 2 14.71 -13.23 8.50
N ASP A 3 15.87 -12.66 8.18
CA ASP A 3 16.28 -11.37 8.74
C ASP A 3 15.52 -10.23 8.03
N LEU A 4 14.48 -9.68 8.69
CA LEU A 4 13.68 -8.56 8.19
C LEU A 4 14.43 -7.23 8.10
N ARG A 5 15.72 -7.20 8.47
CA ARG A 5 16.63 -6.05 8.25
C ARG A 5 17.28 -6.13 6.86
N GLY A 6 17.33 -7.31 6.24
CA GLY A 6 18.01 -7.58 4.98
C GLY A 6 17.12 -7.54 3.73
N VAL A 7 16.07 -6.73 3.71
CA VAL A 7 15.07 -6.69 2.61
C VAL A 7 15.49 -5.84 1.40
N GLY A 8 16.77 -5.50 1.29
CA GLY A 8 17.31 -4.64 0.23
C GLY A 8 17.06 -3.14 0.45
N LYS A 9 17.33 -2.33 -0.58
CA LYS A 9 17.19 -0.87 -0.54
C LYS A 9 16.20 -0.42 -1.61
N VAL A 10 15.16 0.31 -1.20
CA VAL A 10 14.18 0.94 -2.09
C VAL A 10 14.34 2.45 -2.05
N THR A 11 14.36 3.09 -3.21
CA THR A 11 14.29 4.55 -3.33
C THR A 11 12.96 4.91 -3.96
N PHE A 12 12.01 5.37 -3.14
CA PHE A 12 10.69 5.79 -3.58
C PHE A 12 10.32 7.10 -2.90
N PRO A 13 10.61 8.25 -3.54
CA PRO A 13 10.28 9.55 -2.96
C PRO A 13 8.78 9.72 -2.72
N ILE A 14 8.38 10.21 -1.55
CA ILE A 14 6.99 10.57 -1.27
C ILE A 14 6.92 12.03 -0.80
N THR A 15 5.76 12.65 -0.96
CA THR A 15 5.48 14.03 -0.54
C THR A 15 5.00 14.14 0.91
N CYS A 16 4.89 13.00 1.61
CA CYS A 16 4.63 12.94 3.04
C CYS A 16 5.77 13.58 3.84
N ALA A 17 5.60 13.66 5.16
CA ALA A 17 6.61 14.22 6.05
C ALA A 17 8.00 13.56 5.84
N PRO A 18 9.10 14.35 5.75
CA PRO A 18 10.42 13.79 5.45
C PRO A 18 10.91 12.73 6.45
N ASP A 19 10.46 12.79 7.71
CA ASP A 19 10.86 11.89 8.78
C ASP A 19 10.23 10.48 8.68
N VAL A 20 9.20 10.31 7.84
CA VAL A 20 8.58 8.99 7.56
C VAL A 20 9.08 8.33 6.27
N GLN A 21 9.89 9.03 5.47
CA GLN A 21 10.39 8.56 4.17
C GLN A 21 11.16 7.23 4.25
N SER A 22 11.95 7.03 5.30
CA SER A 22 12.76 5.82 5.50
C SER A 22 11.89 4.61 5.86
N ASP A 23 10.91 4.80 6.74
CA ASP A 23 9.96 3.76 7.13
C ASP A 23 9.05 3.37 5.96
N PHE A 24 8.58 4.35 5.17
CA PHE A 24 7.82 4.06 3.96
C PHE A 24 8.63 3.21 2.96
N ALA A 25 9.90 3.57 2.72
CA ALA A 25 10.78 2.78 1.85
C ALA A 25 11.01 1.36 2.40
N ARG A 26 11.10 1.20 3.72
CA ARG A 26 11.18 -0.13 4.37
C ARG A 26 9.89 -0.93 4.18
N GLY A 27 8.73 -0.31 4.33
CA GLY A 27 7.43 -0.94 4.06
C GLY A 27 7.33 -1.46 2.63
N LEU A 28 7.79 -0.68 1.65
CA LEU A 28 7.88 -1.11 0.26
C LEU A 28 8.83 -2.29 0.06
N ALA A 29 10.01 -2.27 0.69
CA ALA A 29 10.96 -3.37 0.59
C ALA A 29 10.38 -4.69 1.14
N LEU A 30 9.65 -4.63 2.26
CA LEU A 30 8.92 -5.76 2.84
C LEU A 30 7.80 -6.24 1.91
N LEU A 31 7.01 -5.31 1.35
CA LEU A 31 5.93 -5.61 0.41
C LEU A 31 6.46 -6.36 -0.82
N HIS A 32 7.56 -5.89 -1.41
CA HIS A 32 8.20 -6.55 -2.55
C HIS A 32 8.86 -7.90 -2.22
N SER A 33 9.08 -8.18 -0.94
CA SER A 33 9.56 -9.46 -0.43
C SER A 33 8.42 -10.37 0.05
N PHE A 34 7.16 -10.01 -0.23
CA PHE A 34 5.95 -10.74 0.15
C PHE A 34 5.70 -10.84 1.66
N PHE A 35 6.33 -9.97 2.48
CA PHE A 35 6.04 -9.82 3.91
C PHE A 35 4.88 -8.84 4.14
N TYR A 36 3.68 -9.23 3.71
CA TYR A 36 2.52 -8.34 3.67
C TYR A 36 2.07 -7.82 5.04
N GLU A 37 2.05 -8.68 6.06
CA GLU A 37 1.64 -8.26 7.41
C GLU A 37 2.62 -7.26 8.02
N GLU A 38 3.92 -7.51 7.90
CA GLU A 38 4.96 -6.62 8.40
C GLU A 38 4.99 -5.30 7.62
N ALA A 39 4.83 -5.35 6.29
CA ALA A 39 4.68 -4.17 5.47
C ALA A 39 3.46 -3.34 5.92
N ARG A 40 2.33 -3.99 6.21
CA ARG A 40 1.11 -3.33 6.69
C ARG A 40 1.31 -2.63 8.02
N ARG A 41 2.00 -3.27 8.98
CA ARG A 41 2.35 -2.66 10.26
C ARG A 41 3.22 -1.41 10.07
N VAL A 42 4.19 -1.47 9.15
CA VAL A 42 5.05 -0.31 8.83
C VAL A 42 4.24 0.81 8.21
N PHE A 43 3.42 0.55 7.18
CA PHE A 43 2.60 1.59 6.56
C PHE A 43 1.55 2.18 7.52
N THR A 44 1.01 1.37 8.43
CA THR A 44 0.10 1.84 9.49
C THR A 44 0.83 2.81 10.43
N SER A 45 2.04 2.48 10.86
CA SER A 45 2.86 3.38 11.68
C SER A 45 3.22 4.68 10.95
N VAL A 46 3.51 4.61 9.65
CA VAL A 46 3.69 5.81 8.81
C VAL A 46 2.42 6.67 8.79
N ALA A 47 1.24 6.06 8.65
CA ALA A 47 -0.04 6.77 8.66
C ALA A 47 -0.40 7.38 10.02
N GLU A 48 0.02 6.76 11.13
CA GLU A 48 -0.14 7.30 12.48
C GLU A 48 0.76 8.52 12.72
N ARG A 49 2.01 8.47 12.23
CA ARG A 49 2.99 9.54 12.36
C ARG A 49 2.73 10.72 11.43
N ASP A 50 2.28 10.44 10.20
CA ASP A 50 1.81 11.45 9.25
C ASP A 50 0.38 11.13 8.78
N PRO A 51 -0.65 11.60 9.50
CA PRO A 51 -2.05 11.41 9.13
C PRO A 51 -2.45 12.02 7.78
N LYS A 52 -1.63 12.89 7.20
CA LYS A 52 -1.85 13.48 5.87
C LYS A 52 -1.17 12.69 4.75
N CYS A 53 -0.41 11.65 5.08
CA CYS A 53 0.30 10.84 4.09
C CYS A 53 -0.65 9.91 3.33
N ALA A 54 -1.16 10.37 2.17
CA ALA A 54 -2.02 9.56 1.30
C ALA A 54 -1.31 8.27 0.83
N MET A 55 0.01 8.33 0.62
CA MET A 55 0.80 7.16 0.21
C MET A 55 0.89 6.08 1.29
N ALA A 56 0.76 6.43 2.57
CA ALA A 56 0.70 5.42 3.64
C ALA A 56 -0.57 4.57 3.52
N GLN A 57 -1.70 5.20 3.22
CA GLN A 57 -2.98 4.50 2.98
C GLN A 57 -2.92 3.65 1.70
N TRP A 58 -2.29 4.16 0.63
CA TRP A 58 -1.99 3.36 -0.56
C TRP A 58 -1.13 2.13 -0.22
N GLY A 59 -0.10 2.30 0.62
CA GLY A 59 0.77 1.20 1.08
C GLY A 59 -0.02 0.14 1.87
N ILE A 60 -0.92 0.55 2.76
CA ILE A 60 -1.82 -0.37 3.48
C ILE A 60 -2.68 -1.14 2.46
N ALA A 61 -3.30 -0.45 1.50
CA ALA A 61 -4.12 -1.09 0.48
C ALA A 61 -3.33 -2.10 -0.37
N MET A 62 -2.08 -1.80 -0.74
CA MET A 62 -1.21 -2.74 -1.48
C MET A 62 -0.95 -4.05 -0.72
N THR A 63 -1.00 -4.03 0.61
CA THR A 63 -0.70 -5.22 1.44
C THR A 63 -1.85 -6.21 1.57
N TRP A 64 -3.04 -5.87 1.07
CA TRP A 64 -4.18 -6.78 1.05
C TRP A 64 -4.31 -7.52 -0.28
N TRP A 65 -3.50 -7.14 -1.27
CA TRP A 65 -3.45 -7.81 -2.55
C TRP A 65 -2.32 -8.84 -2.58
N HIS A 66 -2.68 -10.12 -2.75
CA HIS A 66 -1.77 -11.26 -2.73
C HIS A 66 -1.73 -11.98 -4.09
N PRO A 67 -1.08 -11.41 -5.14
CA PRO A 67 -1.16 -11.95 -6.50
C PRO A 67 -0.55 -13.34 -6.71
N ILE A 68 0.33 -13.79 -5.82
CA ILE A 68 1.04 -15.08 -5.95
C ILE A 68 0.39 -16.19 -5.12
N TRP A 69 -0.35 -15.82 -4.07
CA TRP A 69 -0.82 -16.73 -3.04
C TRP A 69 -2.32 -16.99 -3.17
N THR A 70 -2.93 -17.50 -2.10
CA THR A 70 -4.39 -17.61 -1.99
C THR A 70 -5.03 -16.24 -2.26
N PRO A 71 -6.07 -16.17 -3.11
CA PRO A 71 -6.84 -14.94 -3.31
C PRO A 71 -7.31 -14.35 -1.98
N PRO A 72 -7.34 -13.01 -1.85
CA PRO A 72 -7.82 -12.36 -0.64
C PRO A 72 -9.26 -12.75 -0.35
N THR A 73 -9.56 -12.98 0.93
CA THR A 73 -10.93 -13.19 1.41
C THR A 73 -11.78 -11.94 1.18
N PRO A 74 -13.12 -12.04 1.20
CA PRO A 74 -13.99 -10.87 1.10
C PRO A 74 -13.69 -9.80 2.16
N ASP A 75 -13.22 -10.19 3.34
CA ASP A 75 -12.91 -9.28 4.44
C ASP A 75 -11.61 -8.52 4.19
N GLU A 76 -10.60 -9.21 3.67
CA GLU A 76 -9.33 -8.60 3.25
C GLU A 76 -9.55 -7.65 2.06
N MET A 77 -10.41 -8.03 1.10
CA MET A 77 -10.81 -7.14 0.01
C MET A 77 -11.47 -5.87 0.55
N ARG A 78 -12.42 -5.98 1.49
CA ARG A 78 -13.05 -4.80 2.11
C ARG A 78 -12.03 -3.94 2.86
N ALA A 79 -11.04 -4.53 3.53
CA ALA A 79 -9.99 -3.79 4.22
C ALA A 79 -9.08 -3.03 3.22
N GLY A 80 -8.74 -3.65 2.09
CA GLY A 80 -8.02 -3.01 0.99
C GLY A 80 -8.80 -1.86 0.37
N THR A 81 -10.09 -2.08 0.07
CA THR A 81 -11.00 -1.05 -0.44
C THR A 81 -11.10 0.15 0.50
N ALA A 82 -11.32 -0.08 1.80
CA ALA A 82 -11.42 1.01 2.77
C ALA A 82 -10.14 1.85 2.85
N ALA A 83 -8.96 1.21 2.77
CA ALA A 83 -7.68 1.90 2.78
C ALA A 83 -7.48 2.75 1.51
N ILE A 84 -7.81 2.22 0.32
CA ILE A 84 -7.64 2.96 -0.93
C ILE A 84 -8.65 4.09 -1.09
N GLU A 85 -9.90 3.90 -0.65
CA GLU A 85 -10.91 4.97 -0.60
C GLU A 85 -10.47 6.11 0.32
N LYS A 86 -9.88 5.78 1.47
CA LYS A 86 -9.28 6.78 2.34
C LYS A 86 -8.16 7.53 1.62
N ALA A 87 -7.25 6.84 0.91
CA ALA A 87 -6.20 7.49 0.12
C ALA A 87 -6.78 8.41 -0.97
N MET A 88 -7.84 7.99 -1.67
CA MET A 88 -8.54 8.79 -2.69
C MET A 88 -9.18 10.06 -2.13
N SER A 89 -9.64 10.04 -0.87
CA SER A 89 -10.21 11.21 -0.19
C SER A 89 -9.16 12.23 0.27
N MET A 90 -7.87 11.87 0.23
CA MET A 90 -6.76 12.68 0.71
C MET A 90 -6.09 13.45 -0.44
N ASN A 91 -5.48 14.58 -0.12
CA ASN A 91 -4.69 15.34 -1.09
C ASN A 91 -3.26 14.77 -1.18
N ALA A 92 -3.00 13.91 -2.17
CA ALA A 92 -1.63 13.46 -2.47
C ALA A 92 -0.81 14.59 -3.10
N GLY A 93 0.44 14.75 -2.66
CA GLY A 93 1.24 15.95 -2.96
C GLY A 93 1.80 16.01 -4.38
N SER A 94 1.86 14.90 -5.12
CA SER A 94 2.36 14.87 -6.51
C SER A 94 1.44 14.12 -7.47
N ASP A 95 1.54 14.45 -8.78
CA ASP A 95 0.83 13.73 -9.84
C ASP A 95 1.17 12.23 -9.86
N ARG A 96 2.43 11.90 -9.57
CA ARG A 96 2.87 10.50 -9.52
C ARG A 96 2.14 9.71 -8.44
N GLU A 97 2.02 10.27 -7.24
CA GLU A 97 1.30 9.63 -6.14
C GLU A 97 -0.19 9.52 -6.41
N ARG A 98 -0.81 10.57 -6.98
CA ARG A 98 -2.20 10.52 -7.44
C ARG A 98 -2.41 9.41 -8.47
N GLY A 99 -1.45 9.23 -9.38
CA GLY A 99 -1.47 8.14 -10.37
C GLY A 99 -1.46 6.76 -9.71
N PHE A 100 -0.58 6.52 -8.74
CA PHE A 100 -0.53 5.25 -8.01
C PHE A 100 -1.80 4.97 -7.21
N ILE A 101 -2.34 5.98 -6.53
CA ILE A 101 -3.58 5.88 -5.77
C ILE A 101 -4.75 5.57 -6.70
N THR A 102 -4.89 6.32 -7.79
CA THR A 102 -5.96 6.11 -8.78
C THR A 102 -5.88 4.72 -9.40
N ALA A 103 -4.69 4.27 -9.80
CA ALA A 103 -4.50 2.96 -10.43
C ALA A 103 -4.93 1.81 -9.49
N LEU A 104 -4.54 1.87 -8.22
CA LEU A 104 -4.94 0.87 -7.24
C LEU A 104 -6.44 0.96 -6.92
N ASN A 105 -7.01 2.16 -6.87
CA ASN A 105 -8.45 2.33 -6.69
C ASN A 105 -9.25 1.70 -7.85
N THR A 106 -8.80 1.87 -9.09
CA THR A 106 -9.40 1.21 -10.25
C THR A 106 -9.36 -0.29 -10.10
N TYR A 107 -8.25 -0.86 -9.63
CA TYR A 107 -8.14 -2.30 -9.38
C TYR A 107 -9.21 -2.80 -8.40
N TYR A 108 -9.33 -2.16 -7.22
CA TYR A 108 -10.33 -2.53 -6.20
C TYR A 108 -11.79 -2.36 -6.65
N ASN A 109 -12.05 -1.49 -7.63
CA ASN A 109 -13.38 -1.20 -8.15
C ASN A 109 -13.67 -1.85 -9.51
N THR A 110 -12.72 -2.62 -10.06
CA THR A 110 -12.96 -3.37 -11.29
C THR A 110 -13.77 -4.61 -10.93
N PRO A 111 -14.99 -4.78 -11.47
CA PRO A 111 -15.76 -5.99 -11.25
C PRO A 111 -14.98 -7.21 -11.74
N ASP A 112 -15.05 -8.33 -11.01
CA ASP A 112 -14.37 -9.56 -11.42
C ASP A 112 -14.75 -9.92 -12.86
N GLY A 113 -13.75 -9.93 -13.73
CA GLY A 113 -13.87 -10.22 -15.15
C GLY A 113 -14.14 -11.70 -15.46
N SER A 114 -14.86 -12.44 -14.62
CA SER A 114 -15.43 -13.73 -15.00
C SER A 114 -16.73 -13.55 -15.81
N ALA A 115 -16.66 -12.69 -16.82
CA ALA A 115 -17.52 -12.66 -18.00
C ALA A 115 -16.67 -12.41 -19.27
N ALA A 116 -15.42 -12.91 -19.26
CA ALA A 116 -14.62 -13.10 -20.45
C ALA A 116 -14.31 -14.60 -20.62
N ALA A 117 -15.37 -15.36 -20.95
CA ALA A 117 -15.33 -16.62 -21.69
C ALA A 117 -16.68 -16.77 -22.40
#